data_AF-A0A660YWR1-F1
#
_entry.id   AF-A0A660YWR1-F1
#
_cell.length_a   1.000
_cell.length_b   1.000
_cell.length_c   1.000
_cell.angle_alpha   90.00
_cell.angle_beta   90.00
_cell.angle_gamma   90.00
#
_symmetry.space_group_name_H-M   'P 1'
#
loop_
_entity.id
_entity.type
_entity.pdbx_description
1 polymer ?
#
loop_
_entity_poly.entity_id
_entity_poly.type
_entity_poly.pdbx_seq_one_letter_code
_entity_poly.pdbx_strand_id
1 'polypeptide(L)' 'MSIVLDGSGLTIEKVVRIARFEVKVELDDSTLERIKICRAMLEEKIKAKEIMYGVNTGIGEFSEMVLN' A
#
# COMPACT_ATOMS: atom_id res chain seq x y z
N MET A 1 6.47 4.93 23.47
CA MET A 1 6.04 5.97 22.52
C MET A 1 6.17 5.38 21.12
N SER A 2 5.07 5.30 20.37
CA SER A 2 5.02 4.74 19.01
C SER A 2 5.60 5.71 17.99
N ILE A 3 6.03 5.18 16.84
CA ILE A 3 6.30 5.97 15.63
C ILE A 3 5.03 5.93 14.76
N VAL A 4 4.43 7.08 14.53
CA VAL A 4 3.26 7.21 13.64
C VAL A 4 3.73 7.26 12.18
N LEU A 5 3.11 6.44 11.33
CA LEU A 5 3.34 6.39 9.89
C LEU A 5 2.19 7.12 9.19
N ASP A 6 2.50 8.23 8.52
CA ASP A 6 1.54 9.10 7.83
C ASP A 6 1.62 9.03 6.29
N GLY A 7 2.48 8.14 5.76
CA GLY A 7 2.78 8.02 4.33
C GLY A 7 3.97 8.86 3.85
N SER A 8 4.59 9.64 4.72
CA SER A 8 5.78 10.45 4.45
C SER A 8 6.69 10.51 5.69
N GLY A 9 7.83 11.21 5.61
CA GLY A 9 8.62 11.57 6.80
C GLY A 9 9.26 10.42 7.60
N LEU A 10 9.32 9.21 7.04
CA LEU A 10 10.04 8.09 7.63
C LEU A 10 11.55 8.25 7.34
N THR A 11 12.33 8.52 8.38
CA THR A 11 13.80 8.68 8.28
C THR A 11 14.53 7.38 8.60
N ILE A 12 15.81 7.31 8.23
CA ILE A 12 16.67 6.14 8.51
C ILE A 12 16.73 5.86 10.02
N GLU A 13 16.81 6.91 10.85
CA GLU A 13 16.86 6.78 12.31
C GLU A 13 15.57 6.17 12.86
N LYS A 14 14.41 6.58 12.33
CA LYS A 14 13.12 5.98 12.68
C LYS A 14 13.07 4.50 12.27
N VAL A 15 13.57 4.16 11.07
CA VAL A 15 13.65 2.76 10.60
C VAL A 15 14.53 1.90 11.50
N VAL A 16 15.73 2.40 11.88
CA VAL A 16 16.63 1.71 12.80
C VAL A 16 15.96 1.44 14.14
N ARG A 17 15.24 2.43 14.68
CA ARG A 17 14.46 2.30 15.94
C ARG A 17 13.38 1.23 15.85
N ILE A 18 12.66 1.15 14.74
CA ILE A 18 11.62 0.13 14.53
C ILE A 18 12.26 -1.25 14.42
N ALA A 19 13.24 -1.40 13.51
CA ALA A 19 13.75 -2.71 13.12
C ALA A 19 14.70 -3.35 14.14
N ARG A 20 15.49 -2.55 14.87
CA ARG A 20 16.51 -3.07 15.81
C ARG A 20 16.12 -2.95 17.28
N PHE A 21 15.17 -2.09 17.60
CA PHE A 21 14.77 -1.79 18.98
C PHE A 21 13.26 -1.97 19.23
N GLU A 22 12.56 -2.60 18.28
CA GLU A 22 11.15 -3.00 18.39
C GLU A 22 10.18 -1.88 18.81
N VAL A 23 10.51 -0.62 18.44
CA VAL A 23 9.62 0.51 18.68
C VAL A 23 8.31 0.27 17.94
N LYS A 24 7.19 0.32 18.67
CA LYS A 24 5.85 0.13 18.11
C LYS A 24 5.57 1.19 17.03
N VAL A 25 4.84 0.77 16.01
CA VAL A 25 4.34 1.66 14.96
C VAL A 25 2.83 1.74 15.02
N GLU A 26 2.30 2.90 14.67
CA GLU A 26 0.87 3.17 14.56
C GLU A 26 0.61 3.86 13.22
N LEU A 27 -0.58 3.68 12.68
CA LEU A 27 -1.02 4.43 11.51
C LEU A 27 -1.68 5.72 11.97
N ASP A 28 -1.41 6.80 11.25
CA ASP A 28 -2.23 8.00 11.35
C ASP A 28 -3.66 7.72 10.84
N ASP A 29 -4.68 8.22 11.53
CA ASP A 29 -6.09 7.93 11.22
C ASP A 29 -6.45 8.37 9.79
N SER A 30 -5.94 9.52 9.33
CA SER A 30 -6.20 10.00 7.96
C SER A 30 -5.55 9.10 6.91
N THR A 31 -4.46 8.42 7.27
CA THR A 31 -3.76 7.48 6.39
C THR A 31 -4.57 6.22 6.14
N LEU A 32 -5.23 5.70 7.17
CA LEU A 32 -6.12 4.55 7.04
C LEU A 32 -7.29 4.85 6.08
N GLU A 33 -7.88 6.04 6.17
CA GLU A 33 -8.96 6.44 5.26
C GLU A 33 -8.49 6.57 3.81
N ARG A 34 -7.29 7.12 3.55
CA ARG A 34 -6.72 7.16 2.19
C ARG A 34 -6.50 5.77 1.61
N ILE A 35 -6.04 4.81 2.42
CA ILE A 35 -5.86 3.42 1.99
C ILE A 35 -7.21 2.81 1.58
N LYS A 36 -8.26 3.01 2.39
CA LYS A 36 -9.61 2.51 2.06
C LYS A 36 -10.16 3.11 0.77
N ILE A 37 -10.00 4.42 0.57
CA ILE A 37 -10.43 5.12 -0.66
C ILE A 37 -9.69 4.55 -1.88
N CYS A 38 -8.37 4.41 -1.80
CA CYS A 38 -7.58 3.80 -2.88
C CYS A 38 -8.05 2.37 -3.19
N ARG A 39 -8.35 1.57 -2.16
CA ARG A 39 -8.84 0.20 -2.37
C ARG A 39 -10.22 0.19 -3.05
N ALA A 40 -11.15 1.04 -2.62
CA ALA A 40 -12.47 1.14 -3.23
C ALA A 40 -12.39 1.52 -4.71
N MET A 41 -11.53 2.48 -5.06
CA MET A 41 -11.28 2.86 -6.46
C MET A 41 -10.74 1.68 -7.30
N LEU A 42 -9.82 0.87 -6.77
CA LEU A 42 -9.36 -0.35 -7.46
C LEU A 42 -10.50 -1.34 -7.70
N GLU A 43 -11.36 -1.57 -6.72
CA GLU A 43 -12.51 -2.47 -6.85
C GLU A 43 -13.49 -2.00 -7.94
N GLU A 44 -13.75 -0.69 -8.03
CA GLU A 44 -14.58 -0.12 -9.09
C GLU A 44 -13.97 -0.34 -10.48
N LYS A 45 -12.66 -0.14 -10.62
CA LYS A 45 -11.93 -0.35 -11.88
C LYS A 45 -11.93 -1.82 -12.33
N ILE A 46 -11.76 -2.75 -11.39
CA ILE A 46 -11.84 -4.19 -11.66
C ILE A 46 -13.25 -4.55 -12.16
N LYS A 47 -14.31 -4.05 -11.51
CA LYS A 47 -15.70 -4.27 -11.95
C LYS A 47 -15.99 -3.67 -13.33
N ALA A 48 -15.38 -2.53 -13.64
CA ALA A 48 -15.44 -1.90 -14.96
C ALA A 48 -14.61 -2.64 -16.03
N LYS A 49 -13.93 -3.74 -15.66
CA LYS A 49 -13.04 -4.53 -16.53
C LYS A 49 -11.88 -3.71 -17.11
N GLU A 50 -11.41 -2.70 -16.37
CA GLU A 50 -10.17 -2.01 -16.73
C GLU A 50 -8.98 -2.96 -16.59
N ILE A 51 -8.03 -2.91 -17.54
CA ILE A 51 -6.81 -3.72 -17.51
C ILE A 51 -5.74 -2.99 -16.69
N MET A 52 -5.24 -3.62 -15.62
CA MET A 52 -4.39 -2.99 -14.62
C MET A 52 -3.21 -3.90 -14.25
N TYR A 53 -1.99 -3.41 -14.52
CA TYR A 53 -0.75 -4.14 -14.29
C TYR A 53 -0.60 -4.62 -12.84
N GLY A 54 -0.41 -5.93 -12.66
CA GLY A 54 -0.23 -6.55 -11.33
C GLY A 54 -1.47 -6.52 -10.44
N VAL A 55 -2.62 -6.10 -10.98
CA VAL A 55 -3.93 -6.17 -10.30
C VAL A 55 -4.76 -7.30 -10.91
N ASN A 56 -5.03 -7.23 -12.20
CA ASN A 56 -5.74 -8.26 -12.97
C ASN A 56 -4.99 -8.67 -14.24
N THR A 57 -3.70 -8.34 -14.33
CA THR A 57 -2.78 -8.94 -15.28
C THR A 57 -1.69 -9.71 -14.53
N GLY A 58 -0.94 -10.53 -15.26
CA GLY A 58 0.35 -11.01 -14.78
C GLY A 58 1.37 -9.89 -14.55
N ILE A 59 2.55 -10.26 -14.07
CA ILE A 59 3.69 -9.38 -13.78
C ILE A 59 4.86 -9.81 -14.68
N GLY A 60 5.73 -8.88 -15.07
CA GLY A 60 6.90 -9.20 -15.89
C GLY A 60 6.52 -9.77 -17.25
N GLU A 61 7.05 -10.93 -17.61
CA GLU A 61 6.77 -11.61 -18.90
C GLU A 61 5.27 -11.91 -19.10
N PHE A 62 4.49 -12.00 -18.02
CA PHE A 62 3.05 -12.24 -18.09
C PHE A 62 2.21 -10.96 -18.07
N SER A 63 2.81 -9.77 -18.23
CA SER A 63 2.09 -8.48 -18.13
C SER A 63 0.95 -8.32 -19.13
N GLU A 64 1.00 -9.04 -20.24
CA GLU A 64 -0.03 -9.01 -21.30
C GLU A 64 -1.15 -10.05 -21.09
N MET A 65 -1.00 -10.95 -20.11
CA MET A 65 -2.06 -11.91 -19.78
C MET A 65 -3.01 -11.32 -18.75
N VAL A 66 -4.29 -11.23 -19.11
CA VAL A 66 -5.38 -10.93 -18.17
C VAL A 66 -5.63 -12.17 -17.30
N LEU A 67 -5.64 -11.97 -15.98
CA LEU A 67 -5.92 -12.99 -14.98
C LEU A 67 -7.40 -12.91 -14.58
N ASN A 68 -8.05 -14.08 -14.46
CA ASN A 68 -9.48 -14.19 -14.15
C ASN A 68 -9.79 -13.90 -12.68
#